data_AF-A0A7Y4Y1Y7-F1
#
_entry.id   AF-A0A7Y4Y1Y7-F1
#
_cell.length_a   1.000
_cell.length_b   1.000
_cell.length_c   1.000
_cell.angle_alpha   90.00
_cell.angle_beta   90.00
_cell.angle_gamma   90.00
#
_symmetry.space_group_name_H-M   'P 1'
#
loop_
_entity.id
_entity.type
_entity.pdbx_description
1 polymer ?
#
loop_
_entity_poly.entity_id
_entity_poly.type
_entity_poly.pdbx_seq_one_letter_code
_entity_poly.pdbx_strand_id
1 'polypeptide(L)'
;MPLRRRIFVPLLSVQLLGMLAIVSVLAPVLAQEPAAKRTGEHRAVNTVPVELRPAVTRAEFIGRQMYLHDRAAWLATDAMRAEKRMRPLKKRLGGWVTEPSALGVRVIFFSNDDAPQRLYEIDVDERERLSDPVLESPEPLTADHLAQLRARAQAQQQSYLACAQQYNTVVLPAADGIHVYMMPGFVQNDVYPLGGYHLYRFDSSGRDILSSRKFTNGCLDLDESAAASKKSDDGFEPIGMMFSHLLDPQPTEVHVFISLYAKRPFAITTIDNDTLWMIERGRVGVIDSMASLKTGHGSSDASTLPAGAP
;
A
#
# COMPACT_ATOMS: atom_id res chain seq x y z
N MET A 1 74.35 -15.86 14.18
CA MET A 1 74.17 -14.69 15.05
C MET A 1 72.70 -14.58 15.45
N PRO A 2 72.36 -14.90 16.72
CA PRO A 2 71.00 -14.83 17.27
C PRO A 2 70.87 -13.69 18.31
N LEU A 3 69.65 -13.17 18.52
CA LEU A 3 69.20 -12.51 19.77
C LEU A 3 67.68 -12.27 19.66
N ARG A 4 66.82 -13.16 20.14
CA ARG A 4 66.21 -13.18 21.50
C ARG A 4 65.83 -11.81 22.06
N ARG A 5 64.53 -11.58 22.27
CA ARG A 5 63.96 -11.34 23.61
C ARG A 5 62.44 -11.57 23.64
N ARG A 6 62.04 -12.42 24.59
CA ARG A 6 60.68 -12.70 25.07
C ARG A 6 60.30 -11.62 26.09
N ILE A 7 59.00 -11.30 26.23
CA ILE A 7 58.43 -10.79 27.48
C ILE A 7 57.14 -11.57 27.78
N PHE A 8 57.11 -12.11 29.01
CA PHE A 8 56.07 -12.85 29.74
C PHE A 8 55.01 -11.86 30.28
N VAL A 9 53.69 -12.11 30.20
CA VAL A 9 52.77 -12.75 31.20
C VAL A 9 52.67 -11.94 32.52
N PRO A 10 51.46 -11.56 33.03
CA PRO A 10 50.68 -12.51 33.85
C PRO A 10 49.15 -12.53 33.72
N LEU A 11 48.63 -13.75 33.92
CA LEU A 11 47.31 -14.08 34.45
C LEU A 11 47.08 -13.35 35.78
N LEU A 12 45.85 -12.86 36.01
CA LEU A 12 45.31 -12.70 37.36
C LEU A 12 43.99 -13.45 37.48
N SER A 13 44.05 -14.54 38.25
CA SER A 13 42.92 -15.20 38.89
C SER A 13 42.57 -14.40 40.14
N VAL A 14 41.31 -14.02 40.35
CA VAL A 14 40.79 -13.65 41.68
C VAL A 14 39.44 -14.29 41.91
N GLN A 15 39.31 -14.78 43.14
CA GLN A 15 38.38 -15.75 43.66
C GLN A 15 37.00 -15.18 44.01
N LEU A 16 36.09 -16.15 44.10
CA LEU A 16 34.76 -16.16 44.69
C LEU A 16 34.81 -15.97 46.23
N LEU A 17 34.01 -15.06 46.79
CA LEU A 17 33.50 -14.99 48.18
C LEU A 17 32.62 -13.72 48.24
N GLY A 18 31.39 -13.64 48.75
CA GLY A 18 30.53 -14.51 49.53
C GLY A 18 29.52 -13.58 50.23
N MET A 19 28.24 -13.94 50.22
CA MET A 19 27.14 -13.48 51.10
C MET A 19 26.86 -11.97 51.27
N LEU A 20 25.66 -11.53 50.85
CA LEU A 20 24.57 -11.27 51.81
C LEU A 20 23.23 -11.13 51.06
N ALA A 21 22.25 -11.91 51.51
CA ALA A 21 20.86 -11.82 51.07
C ALA A 21 20.20 -10.58 51.67
N ILE A 22 19.61 -9.74 50.81
CA ILE A 22 18.45 -8.91 51.16
C ILE A 22 17.37 -9.26 50.15
N VAL A 23 16.50 -10.17 50.56
CA VAL A 23 15.23 -10.47 49.89
C VAL A 23 14.29 -9.32 50.24
N SER A 24 14.32 -8.25 49.44
CA SER A 24 13.24 -7.26 49.42
C SER A 24 12.15 -7.75 48.49
N VAL A 25 11.10 -8.33 49.07
CA VAL A 25 9.84 -8.64 48.40
C VAL A 25 9.15 -7.31 48.05
N LEU A 26 9.51 -6.75 46.89
CA LEU A 26 8.64 -5.79 46.21
C LEU A 26 7.62 -6.61 45.44
N ALA A 27 6.43 -6.73 46.02
CA ALA A 27 5.27 -7.23 45.30
C ALA A 27 5.08 -6.38 44.04
N PRO A 28 5.02 -6.97 42.83
CA PRO A 28 4.47 -6.25 41.71
C PRO A 28 2.99 -6.03 42.04
N VAL A 29 2.64 -4.80 42.38
CA VAL A 29 1.27 -4.33 42.23
C VAL A 29 0.98 -4.53 40.75
N LEU A 30 0.26 -5.60 40.43
CA LEU A 30 -0.48 -5.75 39.20
C LEU A 30 -1.50 -4.62 39.18
N ALA A 31 -1.04 -3.44 38.75
CA ALA A 31 -1.92 -2.43 38.22
C ALA A 31 -2.53 -3.08 36.97
N GLN A 32 -3.72 -3.67 37.15
CA GLN A 32 -4.62 -3.90 36.06
C GLN A 32 -4.86 -2.53 35.43
N GLU A 33 -4.16 -2.27 34.32
CA GLU A 33 -4.57 -1.21 33.41
C GLU A 33 -6.07 -1.43 33.17
N PRO A 34 -6.91 -0.42 33.40
CA PRO A 34 -8.30 -0.53 33.02
C PRO A 34 -8.30 -0.83 31.54
N ALA A 35 -8.86 -1.98 31.17
CA ALA A 35 -9.03 -2.40 29.80
C ALA A 35 -9.62 -1.22 29.03
N ALA A 36 -8.76 -0.54 28.26
CA ALA A 36 -9.18 0.48 27.34
C ALA A 36 -10.17 -0.22 26.43
N LYS A 37 -11.45 0.14 26.56
CA LYS A 37 -12.51 -0.28 25.66
C LYS A 37 -11.98 -0.06 24.25
N ARG A 38 -11.67 -1.15 23.54
CA ARG A 38 -11.48 -1.13 22.10
C ARG A 38 -12.84 -0.87 21.47
N THR A 39 -13.34 0.35 21.56
CA THR A 39 -14.47 0.83 20.76
C THR A 39 -13.97 1.02 19.34
N GLY A 40 -14.10 -0.03 18.56
CA GLY A 40 -13.69 -0.09 17.16
C GLY A 40 -13.97 -1.47 16.58
N GLU A 41 -15.09 -2.07 16.95
CA GLU A 41 -15.60 -3.26 16.28
C GLU A 41 -16.19 -2.77 14.95
N HIS A 42 -15.36 -2.79 13.90
CA HIS A 42 -15.76 -2.49 12.53
C HIS A 42 -16.90 -3.44 12.15
N ARG A 43 -18.11 -2.87 12.18
CA ARG A 43 -19.32 -3.20 11.45
C ARG A 43 -19.31 -4.50 10.64
N ALA A 44 -20.29 -5.35 10.93
CA ALA A 44 -20.57 -6.60 10.22
C ALA A 44 -20.52 -6.43 8.69
N VAL A 45 -19.39 -6.85 8.12
CA VAL A 45 -19.20 -7.12 6.70
C VAL A 45 -19.80 -8.48 6.45
N ASN A 46 -20.84 -8.57 5.63
CA ASN A 46 -21.33 -9.87 5.22
C ASN A 46 -20.32 -10.56 4.32
N THR A 47 -20.35 -11.89 4.37
CA THR A 47 -19.43 -12.72 3.61
C THR A 47 -19.67 -12.53 2.12
N VAL A 48 -18.61 -12.16 1.39
CA VAL A 48 -18.60 -12.10 -0.08
C VAL A 48 -19.23 -13.36 -0.68
N PRO A 49 -20.14 -13.25 -1.67
CA PRO A 49 -20.76 -14.39 -2.35
C PRO A 49 -19.72 -15.39 -2.84
N VAL A 50 -19.97 -16.69 -2.66
CA VAL A 50 -19.02 -17.79 -2.93
C VAL A 50 -18.36 -17.66 -4.29
N GLU A 51 -19.17 -17.37 -5.30
CA GLU A 51 -18.82 -17.26 -6.70
C GLU A 51 -17.93 -16.05 -7.00
N LEU A 52 -18.03 -14.99 -6.21
CA LEU A 52 -17.22 -13.76 -6.37
C LEU A 52 -15.95 -13.77 -5.52
N ARG A 53 -15.84 -14.64 -4.50
CA ARG A 53 -14.68 -14.69 -3.59
C ARG A 53 -13.34 -14.80 -4.31
N PRO A 54 -13.14 -15.65 -5.34
CA PRO A 54 -11.86 -15.73 -6.02
C PRO A 54 -11.46 -14.42 -6.70
N ALA A 55 -12.43 -13.75 -7.34
CA ALA A 55 -12.20 -12.48 -8.02
C ALA A 55 -11.91 -11.35 -7.02
N VAL A 56 -12.66 -11.28 -5.92
CA VAL A 56 -12.44 -10.32 -4.83
C VAL A 56 -11.08 -10.54 -4.16
N THR A 57 -10.72 -11.79 -3.85
CA THR A 57 -9.42 -12.11 -3.25
C THR A 57 -8.26 -11.73 -4.18
N ARG A 58 -8.43 -11.96 -5.48
CA ARG A 58 -7.45 -11.53 -6.49
C ARG A 58 -7.35 -10.01 -6.56
N ALA A 59 -8.47 -9.29 -6.60
CA ALA A 59 -8.50 -7.83 -6.60
C ALA A 59 -7.80 -7.25 -5.35
N GLU A 60 -8.09 -7.81 -4.18
CA GLU A 60 -7.47 -7.46 -2.91
C GLU A 60 -5.95 -7.66 -2.91
N PHE A 61 -5.48 -8.80 -3.45
CA PHE A 61 -4.06 -9.08 -3.56
C PHE A 61 -3.37 -8.12 -4.53
N ILE A 62 -3.89 -7.99 -5.75
CA ILE A 62 -3.30 -7.15 -6.80
C ILE A 62 -3.31 -5.67 -6.39
N GLY A 63 -4.42 -5.16 -5.83
CA GLY A 63 -4.51 -3.78 -5.38
C GLY A 63 -3.48 -3.44 -4.29
N ARG A 64 -3.19 -4.40 -3.39
CA ARG A 64 -2.08 -4.28 -2.43
C ARG A 64 -0.71 -4.27 -3.11
N GLN A 65 -0.47 -5.13 -4.09
CA GLN A 65 0.79 -5.12 -4.85
C GLN A 65 0.96 -3.80 -5.60
N MET A 66 -0.09 -3.27 -6.21
CA MET A 66 -0.08 -1.95 -6.84
C MET A 66 0.33 -0.86 -5.85
N TYR A 67 -0.28 -0.87 -4.66
CA TYR A 67 0.02 0.09 -3.60
C TYR A 67 1.48 0.00 -3.14
N LEU A 68 1.98 -1.20 -2.85
CA LEU A 68 3.34 -1.40 -2.37
C LEU A 68 4.38 -0.92 -3.40
N HIS A 69 4.19 -1.27 -4.68
CA HIS A 69 5.13 -0.90 -5.73
C HIS A 69 5.10 0.60 -6.07
N ASP A 70 3.91 1.22 -6.10
CA ASP A 70 3.75 2.66 -6.30
C ASP A 70 4.35 3.46 -5.13
N ARG A 71 4.04 3.05 -3.90
CA ARG A 71 4.52 3.68 -2.67
C ARG A 71 6.03 3.57 -2.55
N ALA A 72 6.60 2.39 -2.82
CA ALA A 72 8.04 2.19 -2.81
C ALA A 72 8.74 3.08 -3.84
N ALA A 73 8.21 3.16 -5.07
CA ALA A 73 8.77 4.02 -6.12
C ALA A 73 8.77 5.50 -5.73
N TRP A 74 7.70 5.99 -5.10
CA TRP A 74 7.66 7.36 -4.58
C TRP A 74 8.72 7.58 -3.50
N LEU A 75 8.71 6.78 -2.43
CA LEU A 75 9.64 6.95 -1.30
C LEU A 75 11.11 6.83 -1.74
N ALA A 76 11.41 5.86 -2.60
CA ALA A 76 12.74 5.68 -3.17
C ALA A 76 13.17 6.85 -4.06
N THR A 77 12.23 7.46 -4.79
CA THR A 77 12.52 8.65 -5.61
C THR A 77 12.91 9.84 -4.74
N ASP A 78 12.22 10.05 -3.63
CA ASP A 78 12.55 11.12 -2.69
C ASP A 78 13.91 10.87 -2.01
N ALA A 79 14.18 9.64 -1.59
CA ALA A 79 15.46 9.23 -1.01
C ALA A 79 16.63 9.43 -2.00
N MET A 80 16.47 8.94 -3.24
CA MET A 80 17.45 9.10 -4.32
C MET A 80 17.72 10.58 -4.63
N ARG A 81 16.68 11.42 -4.64
CA ARG A 81 16.82 12.87 -4.89
C ARG A 81 17.56 13.59 -3.78
N ALA A 82 17.41 13.14 -2.54
CA ALA A 82 18.08 13.67 -1.36
C ALA A 82 19.55 13.23 -1.25
N GLU A 83 19.91 12.08 -1.83
CA GLU A 83 21.27 11.55 -1.83
C GLU A 83 22.25 12.45 -2.60
N LYS A 84 23.27 12.96 -1.91
CA LYS A 84 24.27 13.87 -2.48
C LYS A 84 25.12 13.18 -3.55
N ARG A 85 25.44 11.91 -3.36
CA ARG A 85 26.21 11.08 -4.31
C ARG A 85 25.49 10.86 -5.63
N MET A 86 24.16 11.01 -5.68
CA MET A 86 23.37 10.93 -6.91
C MET A 86 23.41 12.20 -7.75
N ARG A 87 23.84 13.35 -7.21
CA ARG A 87 23.92 14.63 -7.94
C ARG A 87 24.68 14.55 -9.27
N PRO A 88 25.91 14.00 -9.35
CA PRO A 88 26.63 13.85 -10.62
C PRO A 88 25.94 12.88 -11.60
N LEU A 89 25.14 11.94 -11.08
CA LEU A 89 24.49 10.89 -11.88
C LEU A 89 23.10 11.30 -12.41
N LYS A 90 22.54 12.42 -11.94
CA LYS A 90 21.16 12.85 -12.31
C LYS A 90 20.92 12.93 -13.82
N LYS A 91 21.91 13.38 -14.59
CA LYS A 91 21.79 13.49 -16.06
C LYS A 91 21.78 12.14 -16.78
N ARG A 92 22.26 11.09 -16.10
CA ARG A 92 22.28 9.72 -16.60
C ARG A 92 21.01 8.96 -16.24
N LEU A 93 20.10 9.50 -15.41
CA LEU A 93 18.92 8.74 -14.98
C LEU A 93 17.96 8.46 -16.16
N GLY A 94 17.68 7.19 -16.40
CA GLY A 94 16.72 6.71 -17.40
C GLY A 94 15.35 6.34 -16.82
N GLY A 95 15.26 6.12 -15.51
CA GLY A 95 14.02 5.75 -14.84
C GLY A 95 14.27 4.80 -13.68
N TRP A 96 13.24 4.02 -13.34
CA TRP A 96 13.28 3.01 -12.27
C TRP A 96 12.47 1.77 -12.64
N VAL A 97 12.86 0.62 -12.11
CA VAL A 97 12.05 -0.61 -12.07
C VAL A 97 11.81 -1.00 -10.62
N THR A 98 10.70 -1.67 -10.34
CA THR A 98 10.40 -2.20 -9.00
C THR A 98 10.26 -3.71 -9.06
N GLU A 99 10.76 -4.39 -8.03
CA GLU A 99 10.64 -5.85 -7.90
C GLU A 99 10.41 -6.25 -6.44
N PRO A 100 9.75 -7.38 -6.17
CA PRO A 100 9.70 -7.93 -4.83
C PRO A 100 11.12 -8.24 -4.32
N SER A 101 11.37 -8.00 -3.03
CA SER A 101 12.61 -8.36 -2.36
C SER A 101 12.34 -8.99 -0.99
N ALA A 102 13.37 -9.54 -0.36
CA ALA A 102 13.25 -10.12 0.97
C ALA A 102 12.85 -9.09 2.06
N LEU A 103 13.03 -7.80 1.78
CA LEU A 103 12.72 -6.71 2.69
C LEU A 103 11.41 -5.98 2.35
N GLY A 104 10.77 -6.29 1.22
CA GLY A 104 9.57 -5.62 0.73
C GLY A 104 9.62 -5.43 -0.77
N VAL A 105 9.72 -4.18 -1.23
CA VAL A 105 9.89 -3.84 -2.64
C VAL A 105 11.23 -3.16 -2.86
N ARG A 106 12.04 -3.70 -3.77
CA ARG A 106 13.25 -3.06 -4.27
C ARG A 106 12.91 -2.08 -5.37
N VAL A 107 13.54 -0.91 -5.33
CA VAL A 107 13.51 0.07 -6.41
C VAL A 107 14.91 0.25 -6.97
N ILE A 108 15.05 0.01 -8.27
CA ILE A 108 16.33 0.10 -9.00
C ILE A 108 16.22 1.26 -9.98
N PHE A 109 16.94 2.35 -9.70
CA PHE A 109 17.13 3.44 -10.66
C PHE A 109 18.26 3.08 -11.62
N PHE A 110 18.02 3.26 -12.90
CA PHE A 110 18.96 2.85 -13.95
C PHE A 110 19.37 4.01 -14.85
N SER A 111 20.46 3.82 -15.60
CA SER A 111 20.96 4.82 -16.53
C SER A 111 20.24 4.82 -17.89
N ASN A 112 20.19 5.97 -18.56
CA ASN A 112 19.65 6.13 -19.92
C ASN A 112 20.65 5.77 -21.03
N ASP A 113 21.68 5.00 -20.69
CA ASP A 113 22.66 4.47 -21.64
C ASP A 113 22.01 3.34 -22.48
N ASP A 114 22.53 3.04 -23.67
CA ASP A 114 22.04 1.93 -24.52
C ASP A 114 22.04 0.57 -23.81
N ALA A 115 22.98 0.39 -22.88
CA ALA A 115 23.04 -0.71 -21.94
C ALA A 115 22.84 -0.18 -20.51
N PRO A 116 21.59 -0.08 -20.02
CA PRO A 116 21.28 0.52 -18.73
C PRO A 116 22.04 -0.11 -17.57
N GLN A 117 22.68 0.73 -16.76
CA GLN A 117 23.40 0.36 -15.55
C GLN A 117 22.58 0.72 -14.32
N ARG A 118 22.74 -0.04 -13.23
CA ARG A 118 22.09 0.28 -11.94
C ARG A 118 22.83 1.44 -11.26
N LEU A 119 22.14 2.55 -11.02
CA LEU A 119 22.72 3.75 -10.43
C LEU A 119 22.43 3.87 -8.94
N TYR A 120 21.25 3.43 -8.52
CA TYR A 120 20.79 3.52 -7.14
C TYR A 120 19.77 2.42 -6.86
N GLU A 121 19.98 1.64 -5.82
CA GLU A 121 19.08 0.58 -5.38
C GLU A 121 18.74 0.80 -3.91
N ILE A 122 17.46 0.66 -3.58
CA ILE A 122 16.97 0.77 -2.22
C ILE A 122 15.76 -0.14 -2.02
N ASP A 123 15.67 -0.78 -0.87
CA ASP A 123 14.51 -1.54 -0.47
C ASP A 123 13.58 -0.69 0.39
N VAL A 124 12.28 -0.85 0.20
CA VAL A 124 11.22 -0.24 1.00
C VAL A 124 10.37 -1.36 1.60
N ASP A 125 10.27 -1.40 2.93
CA ASP A 125 9.43 -2.39 3.61
C ASP A 125 7.95 -1.96 3.70
N GLU A 126 7.09 -2.87 4.16
CA GLU A 126 5.65 -2.60 4.30
C GLU A 126 5.31 -1.50 5.32
N ARG A 127 6.27 -1.13 6.18
CA ARG A 127 6.15 -0.03 7.14
C ARG A 127 6.83 1.25 6.62
N GLU A 128 7.12 1.29 5.33
CA GLU A 128 7.73 2.42 4.63
C GLU A 128 9.16 2.75 5.10
N ARG A 129 9.85 1.80 5.72
CA ARG A 129 11.24 1.97 6.13
C ARG A 129 12.15 1.69 4.94
N LEU A 130 13.10 2.59 4.75
CA LEU A 130 14.11 2.53 3.70
C LEU A 130 15.35 1.78 4.19
N SER A 131 15.90 0.90 3.38
CA SER A 131 17.23 0.32 3.62
C SER A 131 18.34 1.34 3.37
N ASP A 132 19.58 0.96 3.73
CA ASP A 132 20.74 1.67 3.20
C ASP A 132 20.80 1.47 1.67
N PRO A 133 21.07 2.53 0.89
CA PRO A 133 21.10 2.42 -0.56
C PRO A 133 22.43 1.86 -1.06
N VAL A 134 22.35 1.09 -2.15
CA VAL A 134 23.51 0.68 -2.95
C VAL A 134 23.63 1.64 -4.14
N LEU A 135 24.82 2.21 -4.35
CA LEU A 135 25.08 3.11 -5.48
C LEU A 135 26.00 2.46 -6.51
N GLU A 136 25.73 2.76 -7.78
CA GLU A 136 26.55 2.31 -8.93
C GLU A 136 26.91 0.83 -8.84
N SER A 137 25.88 0.00 -8.61
CA SER A 137 26.05 -1.44 -8.54
C SER A 137 26.64 -1.96 -9.85
N PRO A 138 27.67 -2.82 -9.79
CA PRO A 138 28.28 -3.39 -10.99
C PRO A 138 27.38 -4.43 -11.68
N GLU A 139 26.27 -4.82 -11.04
CA GLU A 139 25.32 -5.75 -11.62
C GLU A 139 24.52 -5.09 -12.74
N PRO A 140 24.44 -5.70 -13.93
CA PRO A 140 23.58 -5.19 -14.98
C PRO A 140 22.10 -5.33 -14.61
N LEU A 141 21.23 -4.64 -15.35
CA LEU A 141 19.81 -5.01 -15.36
C LEU A 141 19.65 -6.43 -15.90
N THR A 142 18.74 -7.20 -15.29
CA THR A 142 18.41 -8.55 -15.72
C THR A 142 17.56 -8.51 -16.99
N ALA A 143 17.42 -9.66 -17.66
CA ALA A 143 16.51 -9.79 -18.81
C ALA A 143 15.06 -9.42 -18.43
N ASP A 144 14.63 -9.77 -17.22
CA ASP A 144 13.30 -9.48 -16.70
C ASP A 144 13.11 -7.97 -16.46
N HIS A 145 14.12 -7.27 -15.92
CA HIS A 145 14.09 -5.82 -15.82
C HIS A 145 13.91 -5.19 -17.21
N LEU A 146 14.70 -5.63 -18.19
CA LEU A 146 14.60 -5.10 -19.56
C LEU A 146 13.26 -5.42 -20.22
N ALA A 147 12.63 -6.55 -19.91
CA ALA A 147 11.28 -6.87 -20.38
C ALA A 147 10.22 -5.95 -19.75
N GLN A 148 10.30 -5.72 -18.44
CA GLN A 148 9.40 -4.79 -17.73
C GLN A 148 9.51 -3.35 -18.24
N LEU A 149 10.73 -2.87 -18.51
CA LEU A 149 10.96 -1.54 -19.07
C LEU A 149 10.38 -1.40 -20.48
N ARG A 150 10.52 -2.43 -21.32
CA ARG A 150 9.93 -2.46 -22.66
C ARG A 150 8.40 -2.46 -22.59
N ALA A 151 7.80 -3.32 -21.76
CA ALA A 151 6.35 -3.36 -21.55
C ALA A 151 5.80 -2.00 -21.09
N ARG A 152 6.48 -1.36 -20.12
CA ARG A 152 6.10 -0.02 -19.65
C ARG A 152 6.14 1.02 -20.76
N ALA A 153 7.25 1.09 -21.50
CA ALA A 153 7.42 2.04 -22.59
C ALA A 153 6.34 1.86 -23.68
N GLN A 154 6.01 0.61 -24.03
CA GLN A 154 4.93 0.31 -24.98
C GLN A 154 3.54 0.68 -24.44
N ALA A 155 3.26 0.44 -23.16
CA ALA A 155 2.00 0.82 -22.53
C ALA A 155 1.79 2.35 -22.54
N GLN A 156 2.86 3.11 -22.30
CA GLN A 156 2.86 4.58 -22.32
C GLN A 156 2.58 5.18 -23.72
N GLN A 157 2.77 4.40 -24.78
CA GLN A 157 2.47 4.82 -26.15
C GLN A 157 1.04 4.51 -26.60
N GLN A 158 0.27 3.77 -25.79
CA GLN A 158 -1.10 3.41 -26.15
C GLN A 158 -2.04 4.60 -25.99
N SER A 159 -3.13 4.59 -26.76
CA SER A 159 -4.25 5.50 -26.53
C SER A 159 -5.12 4.96 -25.41
N TYR A 160 -5.47 5.80 -24.44
CA TYR A 160 -6.30 5.42 -23.29
C TYR A 160 -7.14 6.60 -22.81
N LEU A 161 -8.18 6.31 -22.02
CA LEU A 161 -8.96 7.34 -21.34
C LEU A 161 -8.08 8.01 -20.27
N ALA A 162 -7.59 9.22 -20.57
CA ALA A 162 -6.76 10.00 -19.68
C ALA A 162 -7.63 10.88 -18.74
N CYS A 163 -7.60 10.58 -17.44
CA CYS A 163 -8.33 11.34 -16.41
C CYS A 163 -7.44 12.23 -15.54
N ALA A 164 -6.13 12.25 -15.80
CA ALA A 164 -5.18 13.14 -15.18
C ALA A 164 -4.12 13.61 -16.18
N GLN A 165 -3.46 14.72 -15.86
CA GLN A 165 -2.33 15.23 -16.66
C GLN A 165 -1.07 14.38 -16.51
N GLN A 166 -0.89 13.76 -15.36
CA GLN A 166 0.27 12.93 -15.03
C GLN A 166 -0.19 11.51 -14.71
N TYR A 167 0.59 10.54 -15.14
CA TYR A 167 0.32 9.13 -14.95
C TYR A 167 1.52 8.44 -14.32
N ASN A 168 1.25 7.68 -13.26
CA ASN A 168 2.17 6.70 -12.70
C ASN A 168 2.00 5.37 -13.43
N THR A 169 3.01 4.51 -13.30
CA THR A 169 2.96 3.15 -13.82
C THR A 169 3.40 2.17 -12.76
N VAL A 170 2.63 1.09 -12.59
CA VAL A 170 3.08 -0.09 -11.85
C VAL A 170 3.24 -1.24 -12.85
N VAL A 171 4.38 -1.93 -12.78
CA VAL A 171 4.67 -3.12 -13.59
C VAL A 171 4.78 -4.30 -12.64
N LEU A 172 3.94 -5.31 -12.84
CA LEU A 172 3.91 -6.53 -12.03
C LEU A 172 4.19 -7.74 -12.93
N PRO A 173 5.24 -8.52 -12.66
CA PRO A 173 5.38 -9.85 -13.23
C PRO A 173 4.21 -10.75 -12.80
N ALA A 174 3.68 -11.53 -13.73
CA ALA A 174 2.60 -12.47 -13.50
C ALA A 174 2.93 -13.82 -14.17
N ALA A 175 2.21 -14.87 -13.80
CA ALA A 175 2.43 -16.20 -14.38
C ALA A 175 2.15 -16.24 -15.89
N ASP A 176 1.28 -15.37 -16.38
CA ASP A 176 0.86 -15.22 -17.78
C ASP A 176 1.58 -14.09 -18.53
N GLY A 177 2.61 -13.47 -17.93
CA GLY A 177 3.44 -12.45 -18.59
C GLY A 177 3.70 -11.24 -17.71
N ILE A 178 3.58 -10.04 -18.29
CA ILE A 178 3.83 -8.77 -17.59
C ILE A 178 2.57 -7.92 -17.58
N HIS A 179 2.13 -7.49 -16.40
CA HIS A 179 0.99 -6.59 -16.24
C HIS A 179 1.48 -5.17 -16.02
N VAL A 180 1.08 -4.25 -16.88
CA VAL A 180 1.36 -2.81 -16.73
C VAL A 180 0.07 -2.06 -16.43
N TYR A 181 0.01 -1.49 -15.24
CA TYR A 181 -1.05 -0.61 -14.79
C TYR A 181 -0.67 0.84 -15.08
N MET A 182 -1.44 1.50 -15.94
CA MET A 182 -1.41 2.94 -16.13
C MET A 182 -2.36 3.58 -15.14
N MET A 183 -1.84 4.44 -14.25
CA MET A 183 -2.59 4.98 -13.12
C MET A 183 -2.56 6.51 -13.15
N PRO A 184 -3.70 7.20 -13.06
CA PRO A 184 -3.72 8.65 -12.87
C PRO A 184 -2.95 9.05 -11.61
N GLY A 185 -2.11 10.09 -11.71
CA GLY A 185 -1.32 10.59 -10.58
C GLY A 185 -2.18 11.35 -9.55
N PHE A 186 -1.88 11.14 -8.26
CA PHE A 186 -2.55 11.82 -7.15
C PHE A 186 -1.88 13.18 -6.89
N VAL A 187 -2.34 14.21 -7.59
CA VAL A 187 -1.73 15.56 -7.56
C VAL A 187 -2.39 16.52 -6.57
N GLN A 188 -3.62 16.21 -6.13
CA GLN A 188 -4.39 17.02 -5.18
C GLN A 188 -4.55 16.24 -3.88
N ASN A 189 -4.39 16.93 -2.75
CA ASN A 189 -4.62 16.31 -1.44
C ASN A 189 -6.09 15.93 -1.30
N ASP A 190 -6.35 14.73 -0.78
CA ASP A 190 -7.69 14.23 -0.47
C ASP A 190 -8.62 14.08 -1.69
N VAL A 191 -8.06 14.10 -2.91
CA VAL A 191 -8.76 13.83 -4.16
C VAL A 191 -8.07 12.68 -4.88
N TYR A 192 -8.77 11.56 -5.04
CA TYR A 192 -8.23 10.34 -5.63
C TYR A 192 -9.03 9.99 -6.89
N PRO A 193 -8.42 10.02 -8.08
CA PRO A 193 -9.08 9.55 -9.29
C PRO A 193 -9.52 8.10 -9.15
N LEU A 194 -10.80 7.83 -9.42
CA LEU A 194 -11.40 6.51 -9.58
C LEU A 194 -11.40 6.08 -11.06
N GLY A 195 -11.43 7.05 -11.97
CA GLY A 195 -11.44 6.81 -13.41
C GLY A 195 -10.06 6.88 -14.07
N GLY A 196 -9.96 6.36 -15.30
CA GLY A 196 -8.76 6.54 -16.15
C GLY A 196 -7.63 5.53 -15.95
N TYR A 197 -7.84 4.51 -15.12
CA TYR A 197 -6.92 3.38 -14.98
C TYR A 197 -7.04 2.41 -16.16
N HIS A 198 -5.90 1.89 -16.61
CA HIS A 198 -5.83 0.86 -17.65
C HIS A 198 -4.83 -0.23 -17.25
N LEU A 199 -5.16 -1.47 -17.60
CA LEU A 199 -4.25 -2.61 -17.52
C LEU A 199 -3.91 -3.04 -18.95
N TYR A 200 -2.62 -3.17 -19.22
CA TYR A 200 -2.07 -3.82 -20.40
C TYR A 200 -1.35 -5.09 -19.98
N ARG A 201 -1.69 -6.21 -20.62
CA ARG A 201 -1.00 -7.49 -20.43
C ARG A 201 -0.07 -7.70 -21.61
N PHE A 202 1.19 -7.99 -21.30
CA PHE A 202 2.21 -8.31 -22.28
C PHE A 202 2.68 -9.74 -22.09
N ASP A 203 3.29 -10.28 -23.14
CA ASP A 203 4.08 -11.50 -23.05
C ASP A 203 5.25 -11.35 -22.05
N SER A 204 5.90 -12.46 -21.69
CA SER A 204 7.04 -12.43 -20.76
C SER A 204 8.23 -11.64 -21.30
N SER A 205 8.31 -11.44 -22.62
CA SER A 205 9.35 -10.62 -23.22
C SER A 205 9.03 -9.12 -23.20
N GLY A 206 7.81 -8.71 -22.86
CA GLY A 206 7.37 -7.31 -22.84
C GLY A 206 7.35 -6.64 -24.22
N ARG A 207 7.15 -7.43 -25.29
CA ARG A 207 7.11 -6.93 -26.68
C ARG A 207 5.71 -6.92 -27.27
N ASP A 208 4.88 -7.89 -26.88
CA ASP A 208 3.59 -8.13 -27.50
C ASP A 208 2.48 -7.87 -26.50
N ILE A 209 1.54 -6.99 -26.85
CA ILE A 209 0.33 -6.77 -26.05
C ILE A 209 -0.61 -7.96 -26.29
N LEU A 210 -0.84 -8.74 -25.25
CA LEU A 210 -1.75 -9.87 -25.24
C LEU A 210 -3.21 -9.42 -25.06
N SER A 211 -3.43 -8.42 -24.20
CA SER A 211 -4.75 -7.82 -23.98
C SER A 211 -4.65 -6.46 -23.30
N SER A 212 -5.72 -5.68 -23.35
CA SER A 212 -5.87 -4.46 -22.55
C SER A 212 -7.28 -4.37 -21.97
N ARG A 213 -7.42 -3.69 -20.83
CA ARG A 213 -8.72 -3.32 -20.27
C ARG A 213 -8.67 -1.95 -19.60
N LYS A 214 -9.79 -1.23 -19.69
CA LYS A 214 -10.09 -0.06 -18.86
C LYS A 214 -10.87 -0.49 -17.61
N PHE A 215 -10.82 0.32 -16.56
CA PHE A 215 -11.58 0.08 -15.33
C PHE A 215 -12.84 0.95 -15.19
N THR A 216 -12.94 2.04 -15.95
CA THR A 216 -14.13 2.90 -15.99
C THR A 216 -14.42 3.38 -17.41
N ASN A 217 -15.63 3.89 -17.64
CA ASN A 217 -16.02 4.52 -18.91
C ASN A 217 -15.84 6.05 -18.92
N GLY A 218 -15.51 6.65 -17.78
CA GLY A 218 -15.37 8.09 -17.62
C GLY A 218 -14.44 8.46 -16.47
N CYS A 219 -14.23 9.76 -16.32
CA CYS A 219 -13.44 10.33 -15.24
C CYS A 219 -14.35 10.64 -14.05
N LEU A 220 -13.91 10.17 -12.89
CA LEU A 220 -14.63 10.26 -11.62
C LEU A 220 -13.57 10.34 -10.53
N ASP A 221 -13.79 11.18 -9.53
CA ASP A 221 -12.89 11.36 -8.42
C ASP A 221 -13.59 11.02 -7.10
N LEU A 222 -12.83 10.41 -6.19
CA LEU A 222 -13.13 10.32 -4.78
C LEU A 222 -12.60 11.60 -4.11
N ASP A 223 -13.47 12.59 -3.92
CA ASP A 223 -13.14 13.87 -3.30
C ASP A 223 -13.54 13.88 -1.80
N GLU A 224 -12.59 13.52 -0.94
CA GLU A 224 -12.80 13.53 0.51
C GLU A 224 -12.81 14.95 1.10
N SER A 225 -12.26 15.93 0.38
CA SER A 225 -12.29 17.34 0.80
C SER A 225 -13.70 17.91 0.73
N ALA A 226 -14.47 17.55 -0.29
CA ALA A 226 -15.87 17.94 -0.44
C ALA A 226 -16.75 17.37 0.68
N ALA A 227 -16.49 16.13 1.11
CA ALA A 227 -17.24 15.46 2.19
C ALA A 227 -17.04 16.12 3.57
N ALA A 228 -15.86 16.69 3.84
CA ALA A 228 -15.59 17.40 5.09
C ALA A 228 -16.33 18.74 5.21
N SER A 229 -16.73 19.34 4.09
CA SER A 229 -17.39 20.65 4.05
C SER A 229 -18.91 20.61 4.24
N LYS A 230 -19.53 19.43 4.13
CA LYS A 230 -20.98 19.25 4.29
C LYS A 230 -21.28 18.54 5.61
N LYS A 231 -21.34 19.30 6.71
CA LYS A 231 -22.19 18.87 7.83
C LYS A 231 -23.60 18.85 7.30
N SER A 232 -24.28 17.71 7.37
CA SER A 232 -25.69 17.67 7.02
C SER A 232 -26.47 18.50 8.06
N ASP A 233 -27.57 19.13 7.65
CA ASP A 233 -28.37 20.02 8.51
C ASP A 233 -28.92 19.28 9.77
N ASP A 234 -28.95 17.95 9.72
CA ASP A 234 -29.36 17.01 10.75
C ASP A 234 -28.20 16.44 11.58
N GLY A 235 -26.97 16.92 11.38
CA GLY A 235 -25.82 16.60 12.23
C GLY A 235 -25.16 15.24 11.98
N PHE A 236 -25.55 14.52 10.91
CA PHE A 236 -24.90 13.28 10.52
C PHE A 236 -23.59 13.53 9.77
N GLU A 237 -22.57 12.73 10.08
CA GLU A 237 -21.32 12.73 9.33
C GLU A 237 -21.39 11.74 8.17
N PRO A 238 -21.01 12.14 6.93
CA PRO A 238 -20.89 11.20 5.83
C PRO A 238 -19.85 10.11 6.13
N ILE A 239 -20.32 8.88 6.28
CA ILE A 239 -19.52 7.68 6.58
C ILE A 239 -18.81 7.08 5.35
N GLY A 240 -19.01 7.67 4.17
CA GLY A 240 -18.36 7.26 2.92
C GLY A 240 -19.03 7.87 1.69
N MET A 241 -18.33 7.85 0.56
CA MET A 241 -18.88 8.18 -0.76
C MET A 241 -19.34 6.90 -1.47
N MET A 242 -20.30 7.01 -2.40
CA MET A 242 -20.84 5.88 -3.14
C MET A 242 -20.70 6.10 -4.64
N PHE A 243 -20.25 5.06 -5.36
CA PHE A 243 -20.09 5.11 -6.82
C PHE A 243 -20.65 3.86 -7.48
N SER A 244 -21.06 3.97 -8.74
CA SER A 244 -21.50 2.82 -9.53
C SER A 244 -20.35 2.25 -10.36
N HIS A 245 -20.18 0.93 -10.35
CA HIS A 245 -19.25 0.19 -11.21
C HIS A 245 -20.00 -0.65 -12.23
N LEU A 246 -19.61 -0.53 -13.50
CA LEU A 246 -20.34 -1.10 -14.64
C LEU A 246 -19.58 -2.23 -15.35
N LEU A 247 -18.27 -2.39 -15.11
CA LEU A 247 -17.44 -3.26 -15.95
C LEU A 247 -17.15 -4.63 -15.33
N ASP A 248 -17.48 -4.82 -14.06
CA ASP A 248 -17.28 -6.08 -13.35
C ASP A 248 -18.41 -6.27 -12.30
N PRO A 249 -18.79 -7.50 -11.96
CA PRO A 249 -19.80 -7.77 -10.94
C PRO A 249 -19.27 -7.62 -9.49
N GLN A 250 -18.01 -7.22 -9.33
CA GLN A 250 -17.37 -6.98 -8.02
C GLN A 250 -16.41 -5.77 -8.10
N PRO A 251 -16.01 -5.19 -6.96
CA PRO A 251 -14.92 -4.21 -6.91
C PRO A 251 -13.61 -4.78 -7.46
N THR A 252 -12.84 -3.94 -8.16
CA THR A 252 -11.59 -4.32 -8.83
C THR A 252 -10.37 -3.98 -7.98
N GLU A 253 -9.18 -4.37 -8.45
CA GLU A 253 -7.91 -4.03 -7.83
C GLU A 253 -7.69 -2.50 -7.72
N VAL A 254 -8.29 -1.71 -8.60
CA VAL A 254 -8.21 -0.24 -8.57
C VAL A 254 -8.95 0.32 -7.35
N HIS A 255 -10.14 -0.20 -7.03
CA HIS A 255 -10.86 0.22 -5.83
C HIS A 255 -10.06 -0.13 -4.56
N VAL A 256 -9.45 -1.32 -4.53
CA VAL A 256 -8.58 -1.74 -3.42
C VAL A 256 -7.37 -0.81 -3.30
N PHE A 257 -6.66 -0.55 -4.40
CA PHE A 257 -5.52 0.36 -4.45
C PHE A 257 -5.86 1.75 -3.89
N ILE A 258 -6.95 2.35 -4.35
CA ILE A 258 -7.39 3.68 -3.90
C ILE A 258 -7.76 3.66 -2.41
N SER A 259 -8.40 2.60 -1.92
CA SER A 259 -8.78 2.48 -0.51
C SER A 259 -7.60 2.40 0.47
N LEU A 260 -6.38 2.15 -0.03
CA LEU A 260 -5.16 2.17 0.78
C LEU A 260 -4.58 3.58 0.93
N TYR A 261 -4.99 4.52 0.06
CA TYR A 261 -4.69 5.94 0.18
C TYR A 261 -5.82 6.75 0.83
N ALA A 262 -7.07 6.37 0.55
CA ALA A 262 -8.25 7.03 1.10
C ALA A 262 -8.26 6.99 2.64
N LYS A 263 -8.68 8.09 3.26
CA LYS A 263 -8.76 8.19 4.72
C LYS A 263 -10.07 7.60 5.25
N ARG A 264 -11.09 7.53 4.39
CA ARG A 264 -12.43 7.03 4.72
C ARG A 264 -12.77 5.84 3.84
N PRO A 265 -13.60 4.91 4.38
CA PRO A 265 -14.13 3.84 3.55
C PRO A 265 -15.09 4.43 2.50
N PHE A 266 -15.24 3.74 1.37
CA PHE A 266 -16.19 4.13 0.33
C PHE A 266 -16.95 2.90 -0.19
N ALA A 267 -18.14 3.16 -0.71
CA ALA A 267 -19.02 2.14 -1.22
C ALA A 267 -19.04 2.10 -2.74
N ILE A 268 -19.15 0.90 -3.30
CA ILE A 268 -19.35 0.68 -4.73
C ILE A 268 -20.63 -0.12 -4.92
N THR A 269 -21.50 0.33 -5.82
CA THR A 269 -22.64 -0.46 -6.30
C THR A 269 -22.29 -1.06 -7.64
N THR A 270 -22.30 -2.37 -7.78
CA THR A 270 -22.10 -3.06 -9.06
C THR A 270 -23.44 -3.26 -9.75
N ILE A 271 -23.57 -2.77 -10.98
CA ILE A 271 -24.88 -2.69 -11.67
C ILE A 271 -25.39 -4.08 -12.08
N ASP A 272 -24.50 -4.99 -12.50
CA ASP A 272 -24.88 -6.29 -13.05
C ASP A 272 -25.59 -7.22 -12.05
N ASN A 273 -25.36 -7.03 -10.74
CA ASN A 273 -25.91 -7.84 -9.66
C ASN A 273 -26.51 -7.02 -8.51
N ASP A 274 -26.68 -5.71 -8.70
CA ASP A 274 -27.23 -4.76 -7.73
C ASP A 274 -26.62 -4.87 -6.31
N THR A 275 -25.33 -5.23 -6.23
CA THR A 275 -24.67 -5.48 -4.95
C THR A 275 -23.98 -4.22 -4.45
N LEU A 276 -24.23 -3.86 -3.19
CA LEU A 276 -23.54 -2.79 -2.48
C LEU A 276 -22.32 -3.33 -1.74
N TRP A 277 -21.15 -2.84 -2.09
CA TRP A 277 -19.85 -3.22 -1.55
C TRP A 277 -19.29 -2.10 -0.68
N MET A 278 -18.66 -2.46 0.44
CA MET A 278 -17.80 -1.56 1.20
C MET A 278 -16.34 -1.89 0.90
N ILE A 279 -15.54 -0.86 0.64
CA ILE A 279 -14.09 -1.00 0.47
C ILE A 279 -13.40 -0.16 1.53
N GLU A 280 -12.56 -0.81 2.33
CA GLU A 280 -11.86 -0.19 3.44
C GLU A 280 -10.47 -0.80 3.61
N ARG A 281 -9.41 0.02 3.60
CA ARG A 281 -8.03 -0.41 3.91
C ARG A 281 -7.61 -1.66 3.11
N GLY A 282 -7.96 -1.66 1.83
CA GLY A 282 -7.69 -2.76 0.90
C GLY A 282 -8.52 -4.03 1.17
N ARG A 283 -9.63 -3.95 1.90
CA ARG A 283 -10.58 -5.05 2.10
C ARG A 283 -11.90 -4.74 1.41
N VAL A 284 -12.51 -5.77 0.83
CA VAL A 284 -13.78 -5.69 0.15
C VAL A 284 -14.82 -6.53 0.91
N GLY A 285 -15.96 -5.91 1.18
CA GLY A 285 -17.06 -6.51 1.92
C GLY A 285 -18.41 -6.22 1.29
N VAL A 286 -19.42 -7.02 1.59
CA VAL A 286 -20.82 -6.76 1.17
C VAL A 286 -21.60 -6.09 2.30
N ILE A 287 -22.49 -5.18 1.94
CA ILE A 287 -23.43 -4.51 2.86
C ILE A 287 -24.85 -4.98 2.51
N ASP A 288 -25.52 -5.69 3.44
CA ASP A 288 -26.89 -6.20 3.19
C ASP A 288 -27.96 -5.10 3.10
N SER A 289 -27.72 -3.92 3.70
CA SER A 289 -28.63 -2.78 3.53
C SER A 289 -28.01 -1.45 4.00
N MET A 290 -28.53 -0.35 3.46
CA MET A 290 -28.28 1.01 3.97
C MET A 290 -28.72 1.18 5.43
N ALA A 291 -29.60 0.33 5.98
CA ALA A 291 -30.05 0.41 7.38
C ALA A 291 -28.94 0.03 8.36
N SER A 292 -28.04 -0.88 7.97
CA SER A 292 -26.85 -1.22 8.75
C SER A 292 -25.88 -0.03 8.90
N LEU A 293 -26.06 1.07 8.14
CA LEU A 293 -25.27 2.30 8.24
C LEU A 293 -25.78 3.23 9.35
N LYS A 294 -27.03 3.08 9.81
CA LYS A 294 -27.71 4.07 10.66
C LYS A 294 -27.53 3.87 12.17
N THR A 295 -27.15 2.68 12.64
CA THR A 295 -27.19 2.35 14.09
C THR A 295 -25.94 2.77 14.89
N GLY A 296 -25.07 3.63 14.34
CA GLY A 296 -23.83 4.08 14.99
C GLY A 296 -23.97 5.25 15.96
N HIS A 297 -25.13 5.90 16.04
CA HIS A 297 -25.40 6.92 17.05
C HIS A 297 -26.28 6.33 18.14
N GLY A 298 -25.65 5.92 19.24
CA GLY A 298 -26.35 5.53 20.45
C GLY A 298 -27.22 6.68 20.92
N SER A 299 -28.53 6.52 20.75
CA SER A 299 -29.53 7.11 21.63
C SER A 299 -29.10 6.80 23.06
N SER A 300 -28.70 7.82 23.80
CA SER A 300 -28.67 7.73 25.25
C SER A 300 -30.13 7.67 25.71
N ASP A 301 -30.68 6.46 25.77
CA ASP A 301 -31.97 6.24 26.38
C ASP A 301 -31.88 6.65 27.85
N ALA A 302 -32.64 7.68 28.18
CA ALA A 302 -32.85 8.16 29.53
C ALA A 302 -33.58 7.07 30.33
N SER A 303 -32.81 6.27 31.07
CA SER A 303 -33.36 5.37 32.07
C SER A 303 -34.11 6.17 33.14
N THR A 304 -35.42 5.98 33.11
CA THR A 304 -36.39 6.45 34.09
C THR A 304 -36.10 5.80 35.44
N LEU A 305 -35.90 6.60 36.48
CA LEU A 305 -35.89 6.15 37.88
C LEU A 305 -37.34 5.83 38.32
N PRO A 306 -37.64 4.64 38.86
CA PRO A 306 -38.92 4.42 39.52
C PRO A 306 -38.90 5.00 40.94
N ALA A 307 -40.01 5.67 41.27
CA ALA A 307 -40.34 6.16 42.60
C ALA A 307 -40.89 5.03 43.50
N GLY A 308 -40.64 5.15 44.82
CA GLY A 308 -41.39 4.51 45.92
C GLY A 308 -40.75 3.22 46.46
N ALA A 309 -40.12 3.24 47.65
CA ALA A 309 -40.72 3.10 49.00
C ALA A 309 -40.92 1.61 49.39
N PRO A 310 -40.97 1.20 50.68
CA PRO A 310 -41.34 1.95 51.90
C PRO A 310 -40.19 2.58 52.69
#